data_AF-A0A7G6YT96-F1
#
_entry.id   AF-A0A7G6YT96-F1
#
_cell.length_a   1.000
_cell.length_b   1.000
_cell.length_c   1.000
_cell.angle_alpha   90.00
_cell.angle_beta   90.00
_cell.angle_gamma   90.00
#
_symmetry.space_group_name_H-M   'P 1'
#
loop_
_entity.id
_entity.type
_entity.pdbx_description
1 polymer ?
#
loop_
_entity_poly.entity_id
_entity_poly.type
_entity_poly.pdbx_seq_one_letter_code
_entity_poly.pdbx_strand_id
1 'polypeptide(L)'
;MRYERPEPPRWRVYSLHLLLFLVTLVTTTLAGIMLTRGGLDFLPLDVFGLRGEALRTELSRGLWFSVPFLGVLTVHEFGHYFTARYNRVRTTLPYFIPFVLGIGTFGAVIRIKDRIFSRREYFDIGLAGPLAGFVVAVPLLMYGFTHLPPLADYLFQIHPEYQQFGADYARHVYPPGAQGITFGKPLIYQWLESWLADPTRLPHPYELLHYPVLLAGVLSLFFTALNLLPIGQLDGGHILYGLLGYRRFNRLSTVLFIGFIFYAGLGIFSLHSDRDTWLYGGVPYALYLFVVFRKLLPTPARTVLLAAAVWFGQLALTVALPGVLGNPGWLVFGLLLGRLTGVHHPPAPDESPLSPGRKVLGWLMLAIFALCFTPAPFH
;
A
#
# COMPACT_ATOMS: atom_id res chain seq x y z
N MET A 1 -32.61 26.77 8.98
CA MET A 1 -32.79 25.72 7.95
C MET A 1 -31.49 25.60 7.18
N ARG A 2 -30.75 24.48 7.29
CA ARG A 2 -29.64 24.21 6.35
C ARG A 2 -30.29 23.84 5.02
N TYR A 3 -30.03 24.61 3.98
CA TYR A 3 -30.42 24.27 2.62
C TYR A 3 -29.70 22.97 2.23
N GLU A 4 -30.35 21.83 2.40
CA GLU A 4 -29.85 20.56 1.86
C GLU A 4 -29.95 20.67 0.35
N ARG A 5 -28.79 20.71 -0.33
CA ARG A 5 -28.76 20.66 -1.79
C ARG A 5 -29.48 19.39 -2.23
N PRO A 6 -30.39 19.46 -3.22
CA PRO A 6 -31.09 18.27 -3.71
C PRO A 6 -30.06 17.22 -4.14
N GLU A 7 -30.30 15.95 -3.79
CA GLU A 7 -29.40 14.88 -4.18
C GLU A 7 -29.27 14.88 -5.72
N PRO A 8 -28.05 14.79 -6.26
CA PRO A 8 -27.86 14.77 -7.70
C PRO A 8 -28.59 13.57 -8.31
N PRO A 9 -29.12 13.70 -9.54
CA PRO A 9 -29.84 12.61 -10.19
C PRO A 9 -28.93 11.38 -10.33
N ARG A 10 -29.52 10.19 -10.15
CA ARG A 10 -28.77 8.91 -10.08
C ARG A 10 -27.82 8.68 -11.26
N TRP A 11 -28.22 9.08 -12.47
CA TRP A 11 -27.38 8.97 -13.67
C TRP A 11 -26.07 9.75 -13.52
N ARG A 12 -26.09 10.97 -12.95
CA ARG A 12 -24.86 11.77 -12.73
C ARG A 12 -23.90 11.07 -11.78
N VAL A 13 -24.44 10.45 -10.73
CA VAL A 13 -23.64 9.71 -9.74
C VAL A 13 -23.00 8.50 -10.40
N TYR A 14 -23.78 7.66 -11.09
CA TYR A 14 -23.25 6.48 -11.77
C TYR A 14 -22.27 6.84 -12.89
N SER A 15 -22.54 7.88 -13.67
CA SER A 15 -21.61 8.38 -14.69
C SER A 15 -20.29 8.86 -14.08
N LEU A 16 -20.30 9.49 -12.91
CA LEU A 16 -19.07 9.90 -12.23
C LEU A 16 -18.24 8.69 -11.78
N HIS A 17 -18.86 7.69 -11.16
CA HIS A 17 -18.16 6.48 -10.74
C HIS A 17 -17.57 5.72 -11.93
N LEU A 18 -18.34 5.60 -13.02
CA LEU A 18 -17.87 4.98 -14.25
C LEU A 18 -16.73 5.79 -14.87
N LEU A 19 -16.85 7.12 -14.94
CA LEU A 19 -15.79 7.99 -15.47
C LEU A 19 -14.50 7.84 -14.66
N LEU A 20 -14.58 7.89 -13.33
CA LEU A 20 -13.41 7.71 -12.46
C LEU A 20 -12.78 6.34 -12.65
N PHE A 21 -13.57 5.28 -12.72
CA PHE A 21 -13.06 3.94 -13.00
C PHE A 21 -12.36 3.87 -14.37
N LEU A 22 -12.95 4.43 -15.43
CA LEU A 22 -12.36 4.42 -16.77
C LEU A 22 -11.07 5.25 -16.83
N VAL A 23 -11.03 6.41 -16.19
CA VAL A 23 -9.82 7.23 -16.11
C VAL A 23 -8.74 6.49 -15.33
N THR A 24 -9.08 5.86 -14.21
CA THR A 24 -8.14 5.04 -13.44
C THR A 24 -7.66 3.82 -14.23
N LEU A 25 -8.53 3.18 -15.02
CA LEU A 25 -8.11 2.09 -15.89
C LEU A 25 -7.06 2.58 -16.89
N VAL A 26 -7.29 3.72 -17.55
CA VAL A 26 -6.32 4.31 -18.48
C VAL A 26 -5.01 4.65 -17.78
N THR A 27 -5.04 5.34 -16.63
CA THR A 27 -3.81 5.73 -15.92
C THR A 27 -3.03 4.51 -15.41
N THR A 28 -3.71 3.49 -14.90
CA THR A 28 -3.07 2.24 -14.44
C THR A 28 -2.55 1.41 -15.62
N THR A 29 -3.22 1.38 -16.77
CA THR A 29 -2.71 0.72 -17.98
C THR A 29 -1.43 1.40 -18.47
N LEU A 30 -1.42 2.74 -18.53
CA LEU A 30 -0.22 3.51 -18.88
C LEU A 30 0.91 3.29 -17.86
N ALA A 31 0.59 3.19 -16.57
CA ALA A 31 1.58 2.86 -15.55
C ALA A 31 2.13 1.45 -15.74
N GLY A 32 1.30 0.46 -16.08
CA GLY A 32 1.76 -0.89 -16.42
C GLY A 32 2.74 -0.90 -17.60
N ILE A 33 2.49 -0.08 -18.61
CA ILE A 33 3.42 0.12 -19.73
C ILE A 33 4.74 0.74 -19.24
N MET A 34 4.66 1.80 -18.42
CA MET A 34 5.84 2.45 -17.85
C MET A 34 6.72 1.48 -17.06
N LEU A 35 6.10 0.69 -16.19
CA LEU A 35 6.76 -0.28 -15.31
C LEU A 35 7.42 -1.40 -16.13
N THR A 36 6.74 -1.90 -17.16
CA THR A 36 7.29 -2.93 -18.08
C THR A 36 8.33 -2.39 -19.06
N ARG A 37 8.56 -1.07 -19.11
CA ARG A 37 9.70 -0.44 -19.77
C ARG A 37 10.84 -0.12 -18.78
N GLY A 38 10.70 -0.49 -17.51
CA GLY A 38 11.68 -0.20 -16.45
C GLY A 38 11.63 1.23 -15.89
N GLY A 39 10.60 2.03 -16.22
CA GLY A 39 10.47 3.41 -15.77
C GLY A 39 9.58 3.58 -14.52
N LEU A 40 9.81 4.63 -13.73
CA LEU A 40 8.98 5.05 -12.58
C LEU A 40 8.54 6.52 -12.60
N ASP A 41 8.75 7.20 -13.73
CA ASP A 41 8.55 8.65 -13.84
C ASP A 41 7.09 9.01 -14.18
N PHE A 42 6.89 9.71 -15.30
CA PHE A 42 5.59 10.12 -15.80
C PHE A 42 4.98 9.06 -16.72
N LEU A 43 3.64 9.03 -16.78
CA LEU A 43 2.92 8.14 -17.68
C LEU A 43 3.36 8.33 -19.15
N PRO A 44 3.59 7.24 -19.90
CA PRO A 44 4.07 7.28 -21.28
C PRO A 44 2.97 7.74 -22.24
N LEU A 45 2.89 9.05 -22.49
CA LEU A 45 1.92 9.65 -23.40
C LEU A 45 2.26 9.42 -24.89
N ASP A 46 3.49 9.01 -25.18
CA ASP A 46 3.95 8.58 -26.52
C ASP A 46 3.11 7.41 -27.05
N VAL A 47 2.54 6.59 -26.16
CA VAL A 47 1.64 5.47 -26.51
C VAL A 47 0.46 5.93 -27.36
N PHE A 48 -0.05 7.16 -27.17
CA PHE A 48 -1.16 7.68 -27.97
C PHE A 48 -0.79 7.96 -29.44
N GLY A 49 0.52 8.06 -29.75
CA GLY A 49 1.03 8.18 -31.11
C GLY A 49 1.18 6.83 -31.83
N LEU A 50 1.15 5.71 -31.11
CA LEU A 50 1.31 4.36 -31.68
C LEU A 50 0.05 3.94 -32.45
N ARG A 51 0.25 3.11 -33.47
CA ARG A 51 -0.83 2.55 -34.33
C ARG A 51 -0.57 1.07 -34.63
N GLY A 52 -1.62 0.36 -35.01
CA GLY A 52 -1.52 -1.04 -35.44
C GLY A 52 -1.02 -1.98 -34.33
N GLU A 53 -0.12 -2.90 -34.68
CA GLU A 53 0.40 -3.92 -33.76
C GLU A 53 1.23 -3.34 -32.61
N ALA A 54 2.01 -2.27 -32.84
CA ALA A 54 2.79 -1.64 -31.78
C ALA A 54 1.89 -1.14 -30.63
N LEU A 55 0.74 -0.54 -30.96
CA LEU A 55 -0.24 -0.11 -29.96
C LEU A 55 -0.85 -1.31 -29.21
N ARG A 56 -1.18 -2.39 -29.93
CA ARG A 56 -1.76 -3.61 -29.33
C ARG A 56 -0.80 -4.28 -28.35
N THR A 57 0.48 -4.36 -28.69
CA THR A 57 1.50 -4.93 -27.81
C THR A 57 1.64 -4.12 -26.53
N GLU A 58 1.77 -2.79 -26.63
CA GLU A 58 1.90 -1.94 -25.44
C GLU A 58 0.63 -1.96 -24.58
N LEU A 59 -0.55 -1.84 -25.20
CA LEU A 59 -1.81 -1.93 -24.45
C LEU A 59 -1.98 -3.30 -23.77
N SER A 60 -1.58 -4.40 -24.42
CA SER A 60 -1.68 -5.72 -23.79
C SER A 60 -0.76 -5.82 -22.58
N ARG A 61 0.51 -5.35 -22.66
CA ARG A 61 1.44 -5.27 -21.52
C ARG A 61 0.83 -4.49 -20.36
N GLY A 62 0.28 -3.30 -20.63
CA GLY A 62 -0.37 -2.48 -19.61
C GLY A 62 -1.61 -3.13 -19.00
N LEU A 63 -2.46 -3.79 -19.80
CA LEU A 63 -3.67 -4.46 -19.33
C LEU A 63 -3.37 -5.68 -18.46
N TRP A 64 -2.31 -6.42 -18.76
CA TRP A 64 -1.82 -7.53 -17.92
C TRP A 64 -1.39 -7.08 -16.52
N PHE A 65 -1.16 -5.79 -16.31
CA PHE A 65 -0.97 -5.20 -14.99
C PHE A 65 -2.28 -4.61 -14.44
N SER A 66 -2.93 -3.72 -15.20
CA SER A 66 -4.02 -2.91 -14.68
C SER A 66 -5.29 -3.70 -14.39
N VAL A 67 -5.63 -4.69 -15.20
CA VAL A 67 -6.84 -5.52 -15.00
C VAL A 67 -6.74 -6.34 -13.72
N PRO A 68 -5.68 -7.14 -13.48
CA PRO A 68 -5.59 -7.89 -12.22
C PRO A 68 -5.47 -6.97 -11.00
N PHE A 69 -4.66 -5.91 -11.08
CA PHE A 69 -4.48 -5.00 -9.96
C PHE A 69 -5.77 -4.25 -9.58
N LEU A 70 -6.46 -3.64 -10.55
CA LEU A 70 -7.75 -2.99 -10.30
C LEU A 70 -8.83 -4.01 -9.93
N GLY A 71 -8.76 -5.25 -10.45
CA GLY A 71 -9.65 -6.33 -10.07
C GLY A 71 -9.59 -6.62 -8.57
N VAL A 72 -8.39 -6.77 -8.00
CA VAL A 72 -8.23 -6.98 -6.56
C VAL A 72 -8.74 -5.79 -5.75
N LEU A 73 -8.39 -4.56 -6.13
CA LEU A 73 -8.88 -3.34 -5.45
C LEU A 73 -10.41 -3.23 -5.52
N THR A 74 -10.99 -3.60 -6.65
CA THR A 74 -12.44 -3.62 -6.84
C THR A 74 -13.11 -4.60 -5.89
N VAL A 75 -12.58 -5.83 -5.79
CA VAL A 75 -13.11 -6.85 -4.87
C VAL A 75 -12.95 -6.42 -3.41
N HIS A 76 -11.83 -5.80 -3.05
CA HIS A 76 -11.61 -5.22 -1.71
C HIS A 76 -12.71 -4.21 -1.36
N GLU A 77 -12.91 -3.18 -2.20
CA GLU A 77 -13.91 -2.15 -1.94
C GLU A 77 -15.34 -2.69 -1.94
N PHE A 78 -15.64 -3.68 -2.80
CA PHE A 78 -16.94 -4.34 -2.78
C PHE A 78 -17.15 -5.20 -1.53
N GLY A 79 -16.08 -5.77 -0.96
CA GLY A 79 -16.13 -6.45 0.35
C GLY A 79 -16.64 -5.53 1.45
N HIS A 80 -16.13 -4.29 1.51
CA HIS A 80 -16.67 -3.26 2.39
C HIS A 80 -18.11 -2.89 2.05
N TYR A 81 -18.40 -2.64 0.77
CA TYR A 81 -19.71 -2.20 0.30
C TYR A 81 -20.82 -3.20 0.68
N PHE A 82 -20.65 -4.47 0.36
CA PHE A 82 -21.65 -5.50 0.63
C PHE A 82 -21.84 -5.72 2.14
N THR A 83 -20.75 -5.68 2.92
CA THR A 83 -20.84 -5.85 4.38
C THR A 83 -21.48 -4.64 5.06
N ALA A 84 -21.20 -3.42 4.58
CA ALA A 84 -21.90 -2.23 5.05
C ALA A 84 -23.40 -2.31 4.73
N ARG A 85 -23.77 -2.73 3.52
CA ARG A 85 -25.18 -2.94 3.12
C ARG A 85 -25.87 -4.02 3.96
N TYR A 86 -25.18 -5.13 4.26
CA TYR A 86 -25.68 -6.17 5.16
C TYR A 86 -25.97 -5.61 6.56
N ASN A 87 -25.06 -4.78 7.07
CA ASN A 87 -25.24 -4.06 8.34
C ASN A 87 -26.17 -2.83 8.26
N ARG A 88 -26.88 -2.64 7.13
CA ARG A 88 -27.82 -1.53 6.89
C ARG A 88 -27.18 -0.13 6.98
N VAL A 89 -25.87 -0.05 6.77
CA VAL A 89 -25.11 1.21 6.66
C VAL A 89 -25.08 1.62 5.18
N ARG A 90 -25.61 2.79 4.83
CA ARG A 90 -25.54 3.28 3.45
C ARG A 90 -24.13 3.74 3.10
N THR A 91 -23.67 3.31 1.94
CA THR A 91 -22.35 3.64 1.37
C THR A 91 -22.51 4.06 -0.09
N THR A 92 -21.51 4.73 -0.64
CA THR A 92 -21.40 4.97 -2.09
C THR A 92 -20.83 3.74 -2.80
N LEU A 93 -20.92 3.73 -4.12
CA LEU A 93 -20.02 2.90 -4.93
C LEU A 93 -18.57 3.36 -4.73
N PRO A 94 -17.57 2.52 -5.09
CA PRO A 94 -16.17 2.89 -4.99
C PRO A 94 -15.84 4.12 -5.85
N TYR A 95 -15.08 5.06 -5.29
CA TYR A 95 -14.43 6.13 -6.03
C TYR A 95 -12.99 5.71 -6.31
N PHE A 96 -12.69 5.41 -7.57
CA PHE A 96 -11.32 5.18 -8.00
C PHE A 96 -10.57 6.51 -8.10
N ILE A 97 -9.33 6.53 -7.64
CA ILE A 97 -8.51 7.74 -7.55
C ILE A 97 -7.35 7.62 -8.53
N PRO A 98 -7.48 8.15 -9.77
CA PRO A 98 -6.41 8.08 -10.75
C PRO A 98 -5.20 8.90 -10.29
N PHE A 99 -4.00 8.43 -10.65
CA PHE A 99 -2.77 9.15 -10.39
C PHE A 99 -1.83 9.06 -11.59
N VAL A 100 -1.05 10.11 -11.83
CA VAL A 100 -0.24 10.27 -13.05
C VAL A 100 1.23 9.87 -12.88
N LEU A 101 1.59 9.32 -11.72
CA LEU A 101 2.95 8.85 -11.41
C LEU A 101 2.88 7.44 -10.82
N GLY A 102 4.02 6.74 -10.84
CA GLY A 102 4.17 5.43 -10.23
C GLY A 102 3.18 4.40 -10.79
N ILE A 103 2.36 3.80 -9.92
CA ILE A 103 1.46 2.68 -10.26
C ILE A 103 0.14 3.09 -10.93
N GLY A 104 -0.06 4.39 -11.20
CA GLY A 104 -1.21 4.91 -11.95
C GLY A 104 -2.50 5.13 -11.14
N THR A 105 -2.50 4.84 -9.84
CA THR A 105 -3.67 5.01 -8.96
C THR A 105 -3.27 5.16 -7.48
N PHE A 106 -4.08 5.89 -6.71
CA PHE A 106 -4.02 5.85 -5.23
C PHE A 106 -4.94 4.79 -4.62
N GLY A 107 -5.58 3.98 -5.46
CA GLY A 107 -6.54 2.96 -5.06
C GLY A 107 -7.97 3.40 -5.31
N ALA A 108 -8.88 2.82 -4.54
CA ALA A 108 -10.29 3.16 -4.54
C ALA A 108 -10.79 3.30 -3.10
N VAL A 109 -11.83 4.10 -2.90
CA VAL A 109 -12.43 4.29 -1.57
C VAL A 109 -13.94 4.35 -1.65
N ILE A 110 -14.61 3.66 -0.74
CA ILE A 110 -16.05 3.87 -0.49
C ILE A 110 -16.27 5.00 0.52
N ARG A 111 -17.35 5.76 0.35
CA ARG A 111 -17.77 6.76 1.33
C ARG A 111 -18.97 6.25 2.11
N ILE A 112 -18.80 6.14 3.43
CA ILE A 112 -19.90 5.85 4.35
C ILE A 112 -20.78 7.11 4.49
N LYS A 113 -22.10 6.95 4.29
CA LYS A 113 -23.08 8.04 4.38
C LYS A 113 -23.78 8.11 5.72
N ASP A 114 -23.93 6.98 6.40
CA ASP A 114 -24.60 6.88 7.69
C ASP A 114 -23.59 6.79 8.84
N ARG A 115 -24.03 7.10 10.06
CA ARG A 115 -23.21 6.87 11.25
C ARG A 115 -23.18 5.37 11.56
N ILE A 116 -21.99 4.84 11.86
CA ILE A 116 -21.84 3.49 12.40
C ILE A 116 -22.14 3.52 13.91
N PHE A 117 -23.00 2.60 14.36
CA PHE A 117 -23.55 2.62 15.72
C PHE A 117 -22.89 1.62 16.64
N SER A 118 -22.38 0.49 16.14
CA SER A 118 -21.79 -0.54 16.97
C SER A 118 -20.33 -0.83 16.66
N ARG A 119 -19.60 -1.23 17.69
CA ARG A 119 -18.24 -1.74 17.56
C ARG A 119 -18.15 -2.97 16.65
N ARG A 120 -19.22 -3.77 16.63
CA ARG A 120 -19.36 -4.92 15.73
C ARG A 120 -19.43 -4.49 14.27
N GLU A 121 -20.20 -3.46 13.94
CA GLU A 121 -20.30 -2.95 12.56
C GLU A 121 -18.95 -2.46 12.04
N TYR A 122 -18.20 -1.69 12.85
CA TYR A 122 -16.84 -1.29 12.50
C TYR A 122 -15.95 -2.51 12.21
N PHE A 123 -15.99 -3.50 13.11
CA PHE A 123 -15.22 -4.73 12.95
C PHE A 123 -15.60 -5.50 11.67
N ASP A 124 -16.90 -5.74 11.44
CA ASP A 124 -17.38 -6.53 10.32
C ASP A 124 -17.04 -5.83 8.98
N ILE A 125 -17.27 -4.51 8.89
CA ILE A 125 -16.97 -3.73 7.68
C ILE A 125 -15.45 -3.66 7.44
N GLY A 126 -14.65 -3.34 8.47
CA GLY A 126 -13.20 -3.23 8.36
C GLY A 126 -12.52 -4.57 8.03
N LEU A 127 -13.10 -5.70 8.46
CA LEU A 127 -12.58 -7.02 8.13
C LEU A 127 -12.84 -7.42 6.67
N ALA A 128 -14.02 -7.10 6.14
CA ALA A 128 -14.52 -7.67 4.89
C ALA A 128 -13.70 -7.27 3.65
N GLY A 129 -13.27 -6.01 3.56
CA GLY A 129 -12.52 -5.54 2.39
C GLY A 129 -11.16 -6.21 2.26
N PRO A 130 -10.25 -6.08 3.25
CA PRO A 130 -8.95 -6.71 3.21
C PRO A 130 -9.01 -8.23 3.05
N LEU A 131 -9.98 -8.90 3.68
CA LEU A 131 -10.14 -10.35 3.51
C LEU A 131 -10.54 -10.70 2.07
N ALA A 132 -11.48 -9.98 1.48
CA ALA A 132 -11.91 -10.21 0.09
C ALA A 132 -10.76 -9.92 -0.89
N GLY A 133 -10.03 -8.81 -0.71
CA GLY A 133 -8.85 -8.48 -1.52
C GLY A 133 -7.77 -9.56 -1.41
N PHE A 134 -7.44 -9.98 -0.19
CA PHE A 134 -6.45 -11.04 0.08
C PHE A 134 -6.81 -12.37 -0.60
N VAL A 135 -8.07 -12.80 -0.51
CA VAL A 135 -8.56 -14.05 -1.13
C VAL A 135 -8.44 -14.03 -2.64
N VAL A 136 -8.41 -12.85 -3.29
CA VAL A 136 -8.17 -12.72 -4.74
C VAL A 136 -6.69 -12.53 -5.07
N ALA A 137 -5.95 -11.78 -4.24
CA ALA A 137 -4.53 -11.51 -4.43
C ALA A 137 -3.67 -12.80 -4.38
N VAL A 138 -4.00 -13.74 -3.49
CA VAL A 138 -3.26 -15.01 -3.36
C VAL A 138 -3.37 -15.88 -4.61
N PRO A 139 -4.57 -16.21 -5.14
CA PRO A 139 -4.71 -16.92 -6.42
C PRO A 139 -4.07 -16.18 -7.60
N LEU A 140 -4.12 -14.84 -7.62
CA LEU A 140 -3.44 -14.05 -8.65
C LEU A 140 -1.93 -14.27 -8.63
N LEU A 141 -1.31 -14.29 -7.45
CA LEU A 141 0.12 -14.61 -7.31
C LEU A 141 0.43 -16.06 -7.68
N MET A 142 -0.41 -17.01 -7.28
CA MET A 142 -0.26 -18.41 -7.69
C MET A 142 -0.28 -18.55 -9.22
N TYR A 143 -1.20 -17.84 -9.89
CA TYR A 143 -1.25 -17.77 -11.34
C TYR A 143 0.03 -17.14 -11.91
N GLY A 144 0.49 -16.02 -11.34
CA GLY A 144 1.72 -15.35 -11.73
C GLY A 144 2.96 -16.25 -11.68
N PHE A 145 3.13 -17.03 -10.60
CA PHE A 145 4.28 -17.95 -10.46
C PHE A 145 4.20 -19.16 -11.40
N THR A 146 3.01 -19.70 -11.63
CA THR A 146 2.81 -20.90 -12.46
C THR A 146 2.85 -20.61 -13.96
N HIS A 147 2.62 -19.37 -14.38
CA HIS A 147 2.56 -18.95 -15.79
C HIS A 147 3.70 -18.01 -16.17
N LEU A 148 4.85 -18.09 -15.49
CA LEU A 148 6.01 -17.31 -15.88
C LEU A 148 6.48 -17.71 -17.29
N PRO A 149 6.68 -16.73 -18.20
CA PRO A 149 7.25 -17.02 -19.50
C PRO A 149 8.73 -17.43 -19.35
N PRO A 150 9.26 -18.25 -20.27
CA PRO A 150 10.69 -18.51 -20.33
C PRO A 150 11.49 -17.21 -20.44
N LEU A 151 12.63 -17.12 -19.76
CA LEU A 151 13.48 -15.92 -19.75
C LEU A 151 13.89 -15.49 -21.16
N ALA A 152 14.22 -16.46 -22.02
CA ALA A 152 14.61 -16.22 -23.40
C ALA A 152 13.50 -15.60 -24.26
N ASP A 153 12.25 -15.97 -24.01
CA ASP A 153 11.11 -15.55 -24.81
C ASP A 153 10.51 -14.23 -24.34
N TYR A 154 10.89 -13.75 -23.16
CA TYR A 154 10.30 -12.55 -22.57
C TYR A 154 11.35 -11.54 -22.12
N LEU A 155 12.17 -11.90 -21.12
CA LEU A 155 13.12 -10.97 -20.54
C LEU A 155 14.18 -10.52 -21.55
N PHE A 156 14.68 -11.43 -22.39
CA PHE A 156 15.68 -11.07 -23.41
C PHE A 156 15.11 -10.28 -24.58
N GLN A 157 13.78 -10.21 -24.73
CA GLN A 157 13.18 -9.27 -25.69
C GLN A 157 13.16 -7.84 -25.15
N ILE A 158 13.11 -7.69 -23.82
CA ILE A 158 13.17 -6.39 -23.14
C ILE A 158 14.63 -5.93 -23.04
N HIS A 159 15.53 -6.86 -22.69
CA HIS A 159 16.98 -6.66 -22.55
C HIS A 159 17.75 -7.58 -23.50
N PRO A 160 17.89 -7.25 -24.80
CA PRO A 160 18.64 -8.06 -25.76
C PRO A 160 20.09 -8.31 -25.34
N GLU A 161 20.69 -7.38 -24.61
CA GLU A 161 22.04 -7.47 -24.06
C GLU A 161 22.22 -8.64 -23.08
N TYR A 162 21.16 -9.17 -22.49
CA TYR A 162 21.25 -10.32 -21.57
C TYR A 162 21.41 -11.64 -22.32
N GLN A 163 21.01 -11.68 -23.60
CA GLN A 163 21.04 -12.90 -24.41
C GLN A 163 22.45 -13.51 -24.50
N GLN A 164 23.49 -12.68 -24.48
CA GLN A 164 24.88 -13.14 -24.51
C GLN A 164 25.31 -13.93 -23.27
N PHE A 165 24.62 -13.74 -22.14
CA PHE A 165 24.92 -14.39 -20.86
C PHE A 165 23.98 -15.56 -20.56
N GLY A 166 22.91 -15.72 -21.34
CA GLY A 166 21.93 -16.80 -21.16
C GLY A 166 21.33 -16.83 -19.75
N ALA A 167 21.17 -18.04 -19.20
CA ALA A 167 20.58 -18.23 -17.87
C ALA A 167 21.40 -17.59 -16.72
N ASP A 168 22.69 -17.33 -16.93
CA ASP A 168 23.59 -16.74 -15.93
C ASP A 168 23.68 -15.21 -16.03
N TYR A 169 22.77 -14.55 -16.78
CA TYR A 169 22.77 -13.09 -16.96
C TYR A 169 22.82 -12.33 -15.62
N ALA A 170 22.08 -12.80 -14.61
CA ALA A 170 21.99 -12.12 -13.32
C ALA A 170 23.36 -11.94 -12.64
N ARG A 171 24.29 -12.89 -12.78
CA ARG A 171 25.64 -12.80 -12.20
C ARG A 171 26.52 -11.75 -12.89
N HIS A 172 26.24 -11.46 -14.15
CA HIS A 172 27.03 -10.55 -14.98
C HIS A 172 26.46 -9.13 -14.95
N VAL A 173 25.14 -9.00 -14.99
CA VAL A 173 24.42 -7.72 -15.00
C VAL A 173 24.28 -7.14 -13.60
N TYR A 174 24.10 -7.99 -12.59
CA TYR A 174 23.90 -7.58 -11.21
C TYR A 174 25.01 -8.12 -10.30
N PRO A 175 26.26 -7.62 -10.46
CA PRO A 175 27.34 -7.96 -9.55
C PRO A 175 27.02 -7.53 -8.11
N PRO A 176 27.70 -8.09 -7.10
CA PRO A 176 27.51 -7.70 -5.71
C PRO A 176 27.64 -6.18 -5.52
N GLY A 177 26.59 -5.54 -4.98
CA GLY A 177 26.53 -4.08 -4.81
C GLY A 177 25.86 -3.33 -5.97
N ALA A 178 25.35 -4.02 -7.00
CA ALA A 178 24.52 -3.40 -8.02
C ALA A 178 23.32 -2.67 -7.40
N GLN A 179 23.11 -1.43 -7.84
CA GLN A 179 21.98 -0.60 -7.44
C GLN A 179 20.84 -0.80 -8.43
N GLY A 180 19.63 -0.97 -7.93
CA GLY A 180 18.43 -1.13 -8.73
C GLY A 180 17.21 -1.13 -7.84
N ILE A 181 16.04 -0.97 -8.44
CA ILE A 181 14.80 -0.89 -7.70
C ILE A 181 14.29 -2.29 -7.45
N THR A 182 14.06 -2.63 -6.19
CA THR A 182 13.44 -3.91 -5.82
C THR A 182 12.20 -3.70 -4.96
N PHE A 183 11.33 -4.70 -4.99
CA PHE A 183 10.20 -4.77 -4.09
C PHE A 183 10.53 -5.71 -2.95
N GLY A 184 10.26 -5.25 -1.74
CA GLY A 184 10.24 -6.11 -0.59
C GLY A 184 9.19 -7.19 -0.79
N LYS A 185 9.59 -8.45 -0.63
CA LYS A 185 8.71 -9.62 -0.80
C LYS A 185 8.01 -9.94 0.52
N PRO A 186 6.67 -9.83 0.62
CA PRO A 186 5.94 -10.27 1.81
C PRO A 186 6.18 -11.75 2.14
N LEU A 187 5.96 -12.17 3.38
CA LEU A 187 6.17 -13.57 3.79
C LEU A 187 5.33 -14.55 2.97
N ILE A 188 4.08 -14.20 2.66
CA ILE A 188 3.24 -15.06 1.83
C ILE A 188 3.72 -15.12 0.37
N TYR A 189 4.31 -14.04 -0.14
CA TYR A 189 4.93 -14.06 -1.46
C TYR A 189 6.11 -15.02 -1.47
N GLN A 190 7.01 -14.92 -0.48
CA GLN A 190 8.18 -15.79 -0.36
C GLN A 190 7.78 -17.26 -0.23
N TRP A 191 6.72 -17.54 0.55
CA TRP A 191 6.19 -18.89 0.69
C TRP A 191 5.64 -19.43 -0.64
N LEU A 192 4.80 -18.66 -1.35
CA LEU A 192 4.27 -19.05 -2.65
C LEU A 192 5.37 -19.21 -3.71
N GLU A 193 6.36 -18.32 -3.71
CA GLU A 193 7.54 -18.38 -4.58
C GLU A 193 8.29 -19.69 -4.35
N SER A 194 8.59 -20.04 -3.10
CA SER A 194 9.31 -21.27 -2.76
C SER A 194 8.53 -22.55 -3.09
N TRP A 195 7.20 -22.48 -3.12
CA TRP A 195 6.34 -23.64 -3.29
C TRP A 195 5.93 -23.87 -4.76
N LEU A 196 5.71 -22.80 -5.53
CA LEU A 196 5.11 -22.87 -6.86
C LEU A 196 6.01 -22.40 -7.99
N ALA A 197 7.01 -21.56 -7.74
CA ALA A 197 7.79 -20.96 -8.81
C ALA A 197 8.80 -21.96 -9.39
N ASP A 198 8.90 -22.01 -10.72
CA ASP A 198 9.97 -22.71 -11.42
C ASP A 198 11.26 -21.87 -11.33
N PRO A 199 12.33 -22.36 -10.65
CA PRO A 199 13.57 -21.60 -10.49
C PRO A 199 14.23 -21.19 -11.81
N THR A 200 13.96 -21.90 -12.91
CA THR A 200 14.52 -21.59 -14.23
C THR A 200 13.84 -20.42 -14.93
N ARG A 201 12.64 -20.03 -14.47
CA ARG A 201 11.82 -18.96 -15.05
C ARG A 201 11.67 -17.76 -14.13
N LEU A 202 12.05 -17.93 -12.87
CA LEU A 202 11.93 -16.90 -11.85
C LEU A 202 12.82 -15.70 -12.21
N PRO A 203 12.27 -14.47 -12.29
CA PRO A 203 13.07 -13.29 -12.56
C PRO A 203 13.98 -12.95 -11.38
N HIS A 204 15.11 -12.31 -11.70
CA HIS A 204 15.94 -11.67 -10.69
C HIS A 204 15.13 -10.58 -9.95
N PRO A 205 15.36 -10.30 -8.66
CA PRO A 205 14.59 -9.29 -7.92
C PRO A 205 14.52 -7.90 -8.57
N TYR A 206 15.59 -7.46 -9.25
CA TYR A 206 15.62 -6.20 -10.01
C TYR A 206 14.73 -6.20 -11.26
N GLU A 207 14.33 -7.39 -11.73
CA GLU A 207 13.55 -7.57 -12.96
C GLU A 207 12.05 -7.74 -12.69
N LEU A 208 11.63 -7.75 -11.43
CA LEU A 208 10.23 -7.97 -11.04
C LEU A 208 9.27 -6.94 -11.67
N LEU A 209 9.75 -5.71 -11.91
CA LEU A 209 8.99 -4.64 -12.57
C LEU A 209 8.45 -5.05 -13.95
N HIS A 210 9.19 -5.91 -14.65
CA HIS A 210 8.82 -6.37 -15.98
C HIS A 210 7.74 -7.44 -15.96
N TYR A 211 7.36 -7.99 -14.80
CA TYR A 211 6.39 -9.09 -14.69
C TYR A 211 5.05 -8.58 -14.16
N PRO A 212 4.14 -8.09 -15.04
CA PRO A 212 2.98 -7.29 -14.64
C PRO A 212 2.02 -8.01 -13.68
N VAL A 213 1.83 -9.33 -13.86
CA VAL A 213 0.93 -10.13 -13.01
C VAL A 213 1.52 -10.32 -11.61
N LEU A 214 2.82 -10.64 -11.51
CA LEU A 214 3.50 -10.75 -10.21
C LEU A 214 3.53 -9.40 -9.49
N LEU A 215 3.84 -8.33 -10.23
CA LEU A 215 3.85 -6.97 -9.69
C LEU A 215 2.47 -6.54 -9.18
N ALA A 216 1.40 -6.82 -9.95
CA ALA A 216 0.03 -6.58 -9.52
C ALA A 216 -0.31 -7.35 -8.23
N GLY A 217 0.14 -8.60 -8.10
CA GLY A 217 -0.02 -9.40 -6.89
C GLY A 217 0.73 -8.83 -5.68
N VAL A 218 2.01 -8.50 -5.83
CA VAL A 218 2.83 -7.90 -4.76
C VAL A 218 2.25 -6.57 -4.29
N LEU A 219 1.90 -5.68 -5.23
CA LEU A 219 1.26 -4.41 -4.89
C LEU A 219 -0.09 -4.62 -4.21
N SER A 220 -0.88 -5.61 -4.64
CA SER A 220 -2.16 -5.93 -3.98
C SER A 220 -1.97 -6.37 -2.52
N LEU A 221 -0.95 -7.18 -2.24
CA LEU A 221 -0.60 -7.55 -0.86
C LEU A 221 -0.10 -6.33 -0.07
N PHE A 222 0.67 -5.44 -0.68
CA PHE A 222 1.11 -4.20 -0.07
C PHE A 222 -0.08 -3.30 0.33
N PHE A 223 -1.05 -3.09 -0.56
CA PHE A 223 -2.27 -2.32 -0.23
C PHE A 223 -3.13 -3.01 0.84
N THR A 224 -3.22 -4.33 0.79
CA THR A 224 -3.87 -5.11 1.85
C THR A 224 -3.20 -4.89 3.20
N ALA A 225 -1.86 -4.96 3.26
CA ALA A 225 -1.10 -4.72 4.47
C ALA A 225 -1.22 -3.27 4.99
N LEU A 226 -1.17 -2.30 4.08
CA LEU A 226 -1.41 -0.88 4.38
C LEU A 226 -2.77 -0.68 5.05
N ASN A 227 -3.83 -1.22 4.46
CA ASN A 227 -5.18 -1.11 5.01
C ASN A 227 -5.30 -1.85 6.35
N LEU A 228 -4.59 -2.96 6.52
CA LEU A 228 -4.55 -3.71 7.77
C LEU A 228 -3.60 -3.14 8.85
N LEU A 229 -2.96 -1.98 8.62
CA LEU A 229 -2.18 -1.33 9.67
C LEU A 229 -3.08 -1.06 10.89
N PRO A 230 -2.66 -1.47 12.09
CA PRO A 230 -3.46 -1.35 13.32
C PRO A 230 -3.47 0.07 13.90
N ILE A 231 -3.69 1.08 13.06
CA ILE A 231 -3.59 2.50 13.39
C ILE A 231 -4.81 3.26 12.87
N GLY A 232 -5.39 4.09 13.73
CA GLY A 232 -6.40 5.06 13.32
C GLY A 232 -7.70 4.45 12.82
N GLN A 233 -8.19 4.99 11.70
CA GLN A 233 -9.43 4.59 11.02
C GLN A 233 -9.18 3.74 9.77
N LEU A 234 -7.99 3.16 9.64
CA LEU A 234 -7.77 2.13 8.63
C LEU A 234 -8.55 0.86 8.99
N ASP A 235 -8.68 -0.05 8.04
CA ASP A 235 -9.37 -1.33 8.23
C ASP A 235 -8.80 -2.14 9.41
N GLY A 236 -7.47 -2.23 9.51
CA GLY A 236 -6.78 -2.84 10.64
C GLY A 236 -7.04 -2.12 11.97
N GLY A 237 -7.21 -0.80 11.91
CA GLY A 237 -7.66 0.03 13.02
C GLY A 237 -9.06 -0.35 13.49
N HIS A 238 -10.03 -0.49 12.58
CA HIS A 238 -11.39 -0.94 12.86
C HIS A 238 -11.43 -2.34 13.49
N ILE A 239 -10.63 -3.27 12.97
CA ILE A 239 -10.51 -4.65 13.48
C ILE A 239 -9.96 -4.64 14.91
N LEU A 240 -8.83 -3.96 15.14
CA LEU A 240 -8.18 -3.94 16.44
C LEU A 240 -8.99 -3.12 17.47
N TYR A 241 -9.64 -2.05 17.05
CA TYR A 241 -10.65 -1.34 17.85
C TYR A 241 -11.80 -2.27 18.26
N GLY A 242 -12.28 -3.09 17.32
CA GLY A 242 -13.27 -4.13 17.60
C GLY A 242 -12.84 -5.12 18.68
N LEU A 243 -11.57 -5.56 18.64
CA LEU A 243 -11.00 -6.49 19.61
C LEU A 243 -10.79 -5.87 21.00
N LEU A 244 -10.20 -4.67 21.05
CA LEU A 244 -9.68 -4.07 22.28
C LEU A 244 -10.64 -3.07 22.95
N GLY A 245 -11.57 -2.50 22.17
CA GLY A 245 -12.43 -1.38 22.58
C GLY A 245 -11.71 -0.03 22.59
N TYR A 246 -12.48 1.05 22.68
CA TYR A 246 -12.03 2.43 22.49
C TYR A 246 -10.76 2.82 23.27
N ARG A 247 -10.76 2.63 24.59
CA ARG A 247 -9.68 3.13 25.48
C ARG A 247 -8.35 2.42 25.23
N ARG A 248 -8.38 1.09 25.11
CA ARG A 248 -7.17 0.28 24.91
C ARG A 248 -6.60 0.46 23.51
N PHE A 249 -7.48 0.47 22.50
CA PHE A 249 -7.09 0.69 21.11
C PHE A 249 -6.41 2.05 20.93
N ASN A 250 -7.02 3.15 21.39
CA ASN A 250 -6.46 4.49 21.14
C ASN A 250 -5.09 4.71 21.81
N ARG A 251 -4.86 4.08 22.97
CA ARG A 251 -3.53 4.06 23.60
C ARG A 251 -2.53 3.28 22.75
N LEU A 252 -2.91 2.09 22.30
CA LEU A 252 -2.03 1.24 21.50
C LEU A 252 -1.74 1.84 20.12
N SER A 253 -2.75 2.37 19.42
CA SER A 253 -2.62 3.05 18.13
C SER A 253 -1.64 4.22 18.19
N THR A 254 -1.68 5.00 19.29
CA THR A 254 -0.70 6.08 19.53
C THR A 254 0.73 5.55 19.63
N VAL A 255 0.95 4.47 20.39
CA VAL A 255 2.27 3.84 20.53
C VAL A 255 2.75 3.26 19.21
N LEU A 256 1.88 2.54 18.49
CA LEU A 256 2.17 1.96 17.18
C LEU A 256 2.52 3.02 16.16
N PHE A 257 1.79 4.14 16.15
CA PHE A 257 2.09 5.26 15.25
C PHE A 257 3.43 5.92 15.55
N ILE A 258 3.75 6.17 16.83
CA ILE A 258 5.06 6.70 17.22
C ILE A 258 6.17 5.73 16.80
N GLY A 259 6.00 4.43 17.05
CA GLY A 259 6.94 3.39 16.64
C GLY A 259 7.10 3.30 15.12
N PHE A 260 6.02 3.46 14.37
CA PHE A 260 6.02 3.49 12.92
C PHE A 260 6.81 4.69 12.36
N ILE A 261 6.60 5.89 12.89
CA ILE A 261 7.37 7.09 12.51
C ILE A 261 8.84 6.96 12.95
N PHE A 262 9.08 6.40 14.13
CA PHE A 262 10.42 6.12 14.63
C PHE A 262 11.18 5.21 13.66
N TYR A 263 10.58 4.08 13.27
CA TYR A 263 11.14 3.15 12.29
C TYR A 263 11.34 3.83 10.93
N ALA A 264 10.34 4.55 10.41
CA ALA A 264 10.43 5.21 9.11
C ALA A 264 11.59 6.21 9.02
N GLY A 265 11.90 6.92 10.11
CA GLY A 265 12.97 7.92 10.13
C GLY A 265 14.34 7.40 10.58
N LEU A 266 14.43 6.13 10.97
CA LEU A 266 15.65 5.57 11.52
C LEU A 266 16.75 5.51 10.44
N GLY A 267 17.95 6.00 10.78
CA GLY A 267 19.09 6.03 9.85
C GLY A 267 19.10 7.19 8.85
N ILE A 268 18.08 8.08 8.83
CA ILE A 268 18.12 9.30 7.99
C ILE A 268 19.25 10.23 8.45
N PHE A 269 19.48 10.31 9.76
CA PHE A 269 20.57 11.06 10.36
C PHE A 269 21.42 10.13 11.22
N SER A 270 22.72 10.35 11.19
CA SER A 270 23.71 9.73 12.07
C SER A 270 24.76 10.77 12.48
N LEU A 271 25.53 10.47 13.53
CA LEU A 271 26.66 11.35 13.93
C LEU A 271 27.76 11.43 12.87
N HIS A 272 27.78 10.48 11.93
CA HIS A 272 28.72 10.43 10.81
C HIS A 272 28.14 11.05 9.52
N SER A 273 26.90 11.57 9.56
CA SER A 273 26.31 12.21 8.38
C SER A 273 27.01 13.53 8.07
N ASP A 274 27.18 13.80 6.78
CA ASP A 274 27.84 15.02 6.30
C ASP A 274 27.11 16.30 6.75
N ARG A 275 27.86 17.41 6.79
CA ARG A 275 27.34 18.72 7.20
C ARG A 275 26.14 19.16 6.36
N ASP A 276 26.16 18.86 5.07
CA ASP A 276 25.08 19.22 4.15
C ASP A 276 23.77 18.49 4.48
N THR A 277 23.85 17.20 4.82
CA THR A 277 22.69 16.40 5.25
C THR A 277 22.04 17.03 6.49
N TRP A 278 22.84 17.45 7.46
CA TRP A 278 22.36 18.13 8.66
C TRP A 278 21.78 19.52 8.36
N LEU A 279 22.47 20.31 7.55
CA LEU A 279 22.08 21.70 7.25
C LEU A 279 20.77 21.75 6.45
N TYR A 280 20.65 20.93 5.40
CA TYR A 280 19.50 20.96 4.51
C TYR A 280 18.40 20.00 4.94
N GLY A 281 18.71 18.87 5.60
CA GLY A 281 17.72 17.88 6.01
C GLY A 281 17.17 18.10 7.41
N GLY A 282 17.97 18.63 8.34
CA GLY A 282 17.62 18.67 9.76
C GLY A 282 16.36 19.50 10.05
N VAL A 283 16.30 20.73 9.54
CA VAL A 283 15.13 21.61 9.72
C VAL A 283 13.87 21.01 9.08
N PRO A 284 13.88 20.57 7.81
CA PRO A 284 12.74 19.88 7.22
C PRO A 284 12.27 18.66 8.01
N TYR A 285 13.19 17.85 8.52
CA TYR A 285 12.84 16.66 9.29
C TYR A 285 12.22 17.02 10.66
N ALA A 286 12.75 18.04 11.35
CA ALA A 286 12.17 18.57 12.57
C ALA A 286 10.72 19.07 12.35
N LEU A 287 10.52 19.83 11.27
CA LEU A 287 9.21 20.35 10.86
C LEU A 287 8.26 19.20 10.51
N TYR A 288 8.74 18.19 9.78
CA TYR A 288 8.00 16.99 9.47
C TYR A 288 7.51 16.31 10.76
N LEU A 289 8.40 16.02 11.72
CA LEU A 289 8.03 15.37 12.98
C LEU A 289 7.01 16.20 13.77
N PHE A 290 7.20 17.52 13.82
CA PHE A 290 6.24 18.41 14.45
C PHE A 290 4.85 18.30 13.79
N VAL A 291 4.78 18.41 12.46
CA VAL A 291 3.51 18.35 11.70
C VAL A 291 2.81 17.02 11.91
N VAL A 292 3.55 15.91 11.83
CA VAL A 292 3.05 14.55 11.99
C VAL A 292 2.47 14.31 13.39
N PHE A 293 3.18 14.74 14.44
CA PHE A 293 2.74 14.54 15.82
C PHE A 293 1.79 15.64 16.34
N ARG A 294 1.56 16.74 15.60
CA ARG A 294 0.77 17.89 16.08
C ARG A 294 -0.65 17.53 16.49
N LYS A 295 -1.28 16.58 15.80
CA LYS A 295 -2.66 16.10 16.08
C LYS A 295 -2.70 15.01 17.17
N LEU A 296 -1.55 14.49 17.58
CA LEU A 296 -1.47 13.40 18.56
C LEU A 296 -1.55 13.92 20.00
N LEU A 297 -1.00 15.11 20.25
CA LEU A 297 -0.89 15.72 21.56
C LEU A 297 -1.63 17.07 21.63
N PRO A 298 -2.19 17.45 22.80
CA PRO A 298 -3.05 18.62 22.93
C PRO A 298 -2.29 19.94 22.72
N THR A 299 -1.06 20.04 23.23
CA THR A 299 -0.27 21.27 23.22
C THR A 299 0.95 21.18 22.30
N PRO A 300 1.33 22.28 21.62
CA PRO A 300 2.49 22.29 20.72
C PRO A 300 3.81 22.00 21.45
N ALA A 301 3.97 22.45 22.70
CA ALA A 301 5.16 22.16 23.50
C ALA A 301 5.37 20.64 23.72
N ARG A 302 4.28 19.90 23.99
CA ARG A 302 4.35 18.43 24.12
C ARG A 302 4.66 17.76 22.79
N THR A 303 4.15 18.30 21.67
CA THR A 303 4.51 17.84 20.33
C THR A 303 5.99 18.02 20.05
N VAL A 304 6.56 19.19 20.36
CA VAL A 304 8.00 19.45 20.20
C VAL A 304 8.82 18.50 21.06
N LEU A 305 8.43 18.27 22.32
CA LEU A 305 9.11 17.32 23.19
C LEU A 305 9.09 15.89 22.64
N LEU A 306 7.93 15.43 22.12
CA LEU A 306 7.82 14.12 21.50
C LEU A 306 8.65 14.03 20.22
N ALA A 307 8.60 15.04 19.36
CA ALA A 307 9.39 15.09 18.13
C ALA A 307 10.89 15.02 18.43
N ALA A 308 11.36 15.81 19.41
CA ALA A 308 12.73 15.77 19.89
C ALA A 308 13.08 14.39 20.46
N ALA A 309 12.24 13.80 21.31
CA ALA A 309 12.48 12.48 21.89
C ALA A 309 12.58 11.38 20.82
N VAL A 310 11.73 11.41 19.80
CA VAL A 310 11.78 10.48 18.67
C VAL A 310 13.09 10.64 17.89
N TRP A 311 13.46 11.88 17.55
CA TRP A 311 14.67 12.12 16.77
C TRP A 311 15.95 11.80 17.55
N PHE A 312 16.05 12.21 18.81
CA PHE A 312 17.16 11.83 19.67
C PHE A 312 17.24 10.32 19.87
N GLY A 313 16.10 9.64 20.03
CA GLY A 313 16.06 8.19 20.12
C GLY A 313 16.54 7.49 18.84
N GLN A 314 16.17 8.00 17.67
CA GLN A 314 16.66 7.49 16.37
C GLN A 314 18.18 7.64 16.28
N LEU A 315 18.71 8.82 16.60
CA LEU A 315 20.15 9.09 16.61
C LEU A 315 20.88 8.18 17.59
N ALA A 316 20.38 8.04 18.82
CA ALA A 316 20.95 7.18 19.84
C ALA A 316 20.99 5.72 19.39
N LEU A 317 19.92 5.23 18.77
CA LEU A 317 19.86 3.86 18.26
C LEU A 317 20.81 3.63 17.09
N THR A 318 20.88 4.56 16.12
CA THR A 318 21.80 4.48 14.99
C THR A 318 23.27 4.56 15.44
N VAL A 319 23.57 5.26 16.55
CA VAL A 319 24.91 5.29 17.16
C VAL A 319 25.22 3.99 17.89
N ALA A 320 24.27 3.47 18.67
CA ALA A 320 24.46 2.24 19.44
C ALA A 320 24.57 1.00 18.54
N LEU A 321 23.84 0.98 17.43
CA LEU A 321 23.82 -0.09 16.45
C LEU A 321 24.08 0.47 15.04
N PRO A 322 25.37 0.70 14.68
CA PRO A 322 25.73 1.17 13.35
C PRO A 322 25.21 0.22 12.27
N GLY A 323 24.49 0.75 11.29
CA GLY A 323 23.88 -0.03 10.20
C GLY A 323 22.40 -0.38 10.39
N VAL A 324 21.79 -0.06 11.53
CA VAL A 324 20.33 -0.15 11.66
C VAL A 324 19.67 0.97 10.86
N LEU A 325 18.95 0.58 9.82
CA LEU A 325 18.23 1.48 8.91
C LEU A 325 16.72 1.23 8.97
N GLY A 326 15.98 2.32 8.91
CA GLY A 326 14.56 2.36 8.67
C GLY A 326 14.22 2.28 7.19
N ASN A 327 12.96 2.58 6.85
CA ASN A 327 12.57 2.86 5.47
C ASN A 327 11.88 4.23 5.39
N PRO A 328 12.59 5.27 4.89
CA PRO A 328 12.06 6.63 4.73
C PRO A 328 10.84 6.75 3.82
N GLY A 329 10.60 5.77 2.92
CA GLY A 329 9.40 5.71 2.09
C GLY A 329 8.11 5.69 2.91
N TRP A 330 8.17 5.20 4.16
CA TRP A 330 7.04 5.22 5.08
C TRP A 330 6.69 6.61 5.63
N LEU A 331 7.58 7.61 5.54
CA LEU A 331 7.30 8.95 6.07
C LEU A 331 6.12 9.61 5.35
N VAL A 332 5.96 9.36 4.04
CA VAL A 332 4.80 9.86 3.28
C VAL A 332 3.50 9.29 3.87
N PHE A 333 3.45 7.99 4.10
CA PHE A 333 2.29 7.34 4.74
C PHE A 333 2.09 7.82 6.18
N GLY A 334 3.18 8.00 6.94
CA GLY A 334 3.16 8.59 8.27
C GLY A 334 2.50 9.96 8.32
N LEU A 335 2.79 10.81 7.34
CA LEU A 335 2.14 12.11 7.16
C LEU A 335 0.65 11.98 6.83
N LEU A 336 0.29 11.11 5.88
CA LEU A 336 -1.11 10.86 5.52
C LEU A 336 -1.92 10.35 6.73
N LEU A 337 -1.35 9.43 7.51
CA LEU A 337 -1.98 8.90 8.73
C LEU A 337 -2.10 9.95 9.82
N GLY A 338 -1.03 10.72 10.09
CA GLY A 338 -1.04 11.75 11.13
C GLY A 338 -1.95 12.94 10.81
N ARG A 339 -2.18 13.24 9.53
CA ARG A 339 -2.86 14.46 9.08
C ARG A 339 -4.24 14.25 8.49
N LEU A 340 -4.44 13.22 7.68
CA LEU A 340 -5.66 13.00 6.92
C LEU A 340 -6.58 11.98 7.59
N THR A 341 -6.12 10.75 7.81
CA THR A 341 -6.97 9.68 8.38
C THR A 341 -7.10 9.78 9.90
N GLY A 342 -6.03 10.22 10.57
CA GLY A 342 -5.96 10.35 12.02
C GLY A 342 -5.50 9.07 12.72
N VAL A 343 -4.83 9.23 13.87
CA VAL A 343 -4.24 8.13 14.66
C VAL A 343 -5.25 7.53 15.64
N HIS A 344 -6.30 8.27 16.00
CA HIS A 344 -7.31 7.81 16.93
C HIS A 344 -8.57 7.33 16.20
N HIS A 345 -9.17 6.27 16.71
CA HIS A 345 -10.47 5.78 16.26
C HIS A 345 -11.60 6.42 17.09
N PRO A 346 -12.70 6.89 16.47
CA PRO A 346 -13.83 7.46 17.19
C PRO A 346 -14.58 6.40 18.02
N PRO A 347 -15.25 6.76 19.12
CA PRO A 347 -16.05 5.81 19.87
C PRO A 347 -17.34 5.44 19.12
N ALA A 348 -17.79 4.20 19.26
CA ALA A 348 -19.11 3.77 18.81
C ALA A 348 -20.14 4.02 19.94
N PRO A 349 -21.40 4.36 19.59
CA PRO A 349 -22.50 4.40 20.56
C PRO A 349 -22.69 3.08 21.34
N ASP A 350 -22.58 1.94 20.67
CA ASP A 350 -22.58 0.61 21.29
C ASP A 350 -21.16 0.01 21.29
N GLU A 351 -20.60 -0.13 22.49
CA GLU A 351 -19.28 -0.69 22.77
C GLU A 351 -19.33 -2.16 23.23
N SER A 352 -20.46 -2.85 23.00
CA SER A 352 -20.64 -4.27 23.34
C SER A 352 -19.49 -5.15 22.80
N PRO A 353 -19.08 -6.18 23.57
CA PRO A 353 -17.96 -7.01 23.17
C PRO A 353 -18.29 -7.90 21.96
N LEU A 354 -17.28 -8.13 21.11
CA LEU A 354 -17.41 -9.06 19.99
C LEU A 354 -17.66 -10.50 20.46
N SER A 355 -18.39 -11.27 19.66
CA SER A 355 -18.57 -12.70 19.86
C SER A 355 -17.23 -13.47 19.75
N PRO A 356 -17.10 -14.66 20.37
CA PRO A 356 -15.88 -15.46 20.29
C PRO A 356 -15.40 -15.72 18.86
N GLY A 357 -16.30 -16.06 17.94
CA GLY A 357 -15.95 -16.30 16.54
C GLY A 357 -15.37 -15.06 15.84
N ARG A 358 -15.90 -13.86 16.13
CA ARG A 358 -15.33 -12.60 15.60
C ARG A 358 -13.96 -12.31 16.18
N LYS A 359 -13.72 -12.64 17.45
CA LYS A 359 -12.38 -12.49 18.04
C LYS A 359 -11.35 -13.37 17.32
N VAL A 360 -11.70 -14.62 17.00
CA VAL A 360 -10.84 -15.52 16.21
C VAL A 360 -10.56 -14.93 14.84
N LEU A 361 -11.58 -14.44 14.14
CA LEU A 361 -11.41 -13.77 12.84
C LEU A 361 -10.51 -12.53 12.95
N GLY A 362 -10.62 -11.74 14.03
CA GLY A 362 -9.77 -10.58 14.24
C GLY A 362 -8.29 -10.96 14.41
N TRP A 363 -8.00 -12.02 15.15
CA TRP A 363 -6.63 -12.54 15.27
C TRP A 363 -6.10 -13.12 13.95
N LEU A 364 -6.95 -13.79 13.17
CA LEU A 364 -6.60 -14.24 11.83
C LEU A 364 -6.23 -13.07 10.91
N MET A 365 -6.96 -11.95 10.97
CA MET A 365 -6.63 -10.75 10.19
C MET A 365 -5.29 -10.13 10.60
N LEU A 366 -4.94 -10.17 11.88
CA LEU A 366 -3.60 -9.73 12.34
C LEU A 366 -2.49 -10.66 11.83
N ALA A 367 -2.76 -11.96 11.70
CA ALA A 367 -1.84 -12.89 11.05
C ALA A 367 -1.71 -12.61 9.55
N ILE A 368 -2.81 -12.36 8.84
CA ILE A 368 -2.80 -11.94 7.43
C ILE A 368 -2.01 -10.64 7.25
N PHE A 369 -2.18 -9.66 8.15
CA PHE A 369 -1.36 -8.46 8.17
C PHE A 369 0.12 -8.79 8.26
N ALA A 370 0.54 -9.62 9.22
CA ALA A 370 1.94 -10.01 9.36
C ALA A 370 2.49 -10.76 8.12
N LEU A 371 1.65 -11.55 7.44
CA LEU A 371 2.02 -12.26 6.22
C LEU A 371 2.19 -11.33 5.00
N CYS A 372 1.43 -10.24 4.95
CA CYS A 372 1.43 -9.28 3.83
C CYS A 372 2.36 -8.08 4.07
N PHE A 373 2.60 -7.72 5.33
CA PHE A 373 3.39 -6.55 5.70
C PHE A 373 4.86 -6.77 5.38
N THR A 374 5.45 -5.78 4.72
CA THR A 374 6.88 -5.76 4.43
C THR A 374 7.47 -4.48 5.03
N PRO A 375 8.42 -4.57 5.98
CA PRO A 375 9.01 -3.40 6.62
C PRO A 375 9.65 -2.43 5.63
N ALA A 376 10.21 -2.94 4.54
CA ALA A 376 10.81 -2.13 3.50
C ALA A 376 10.25 -2.56 2.13
N PRO A 377 9.10 -2.00 1.73
CA PRO A 377 8.37 -2.44 0.54
C PRO A 377 9.05 -2.04 -0.77
N PHE A 378 9.87 -0.99 -0.75
CA PHE A 378 10.63 -0.48 -1.89
C PHE A 378 12.07 -0.22 -1.45
N HIS A 379 13.02 -0.63 -2.28
CA HIS A 379 14.46 -0.57 -2.04
C HIS A 379 15.21 -0.13 -3.29
#